data_AF-A0A7W6JZL5-F1
#
_entry.id   AF-A0A7W6JZL5-F1
#
_cell.length_a   1.000
_cell.length_b   1.000
_cell.length_c   1.000
_cell.angle_alpha   90.00
_cell.angle_beta   90.00
_cell.angle_gamma   90.00
#
_symmetry.space_group_name_H-M   'P 1'
#
loop_
_entity.id
_entity.type
_entity.pdbx_description
1 polymer ?
#
loop_
_entity_poly.entity_id
_entity_poly.type
_entity_poly.pdbx_seq_one_letter_code
_entity_poly.pdbx_strand_id
1 'polypeptide(L)'
;MSEQFNRFLGDTPARTLVKLLLVSLVVGFVMAFLGIFPADILDGLHRFFLGLWYRGFEALGEVWRYLALGATVVIPVFIILRIISYRR
;
A
#
# COMPACT_ATOMS: atom_id res chain seq x y z
N MET A 1 3.86 27.97 28.65
CA MET A 1 4.00 26.68 27.92
C MET A 1 5.43 26.13 28.09
N SER A 2 5.88 25.88 29.32
CA SER A 2 7.26 25.43 29.64
C SER A 2 7.30 24.23 30.59
N GLU A 3 6.24 24.04 31.38
CA GLU A 3 6.05 22.93 32.32
C GLU A 3 5.91 21.53 31.65
N GLN A 4 5.66 21.45 30.35
CA GLN A 4 5.52 20.17 29.63
C GLN A 4 6.87 19.65 29.11
N PHE A 5 7.79 20.55 28.76
CA PHE A 5 9.17 20.20 28.39
C PHE A 5 9.96 19.68 29.60
N ASN A 6 9.74 20.26 30.79
CA ASN A 6 10.44 19.84 32.00
C ASN A 6 9.93 18.49 32.56
N ARG A 7 8.69 18.09 32.23
CA ARG A 7 8.14 16.77 32.55
C ARG A 7 8.58 15.66 31.57
N PHE A 8 8.95 16.02 30.34
CA PHE A 8 9.64 15.11 29.41
C PHE A 8 11.09 14.81 29.83
N LEU A 9 11.63 15.62 30.74
CA LEU A 9 12.91 15.43 31.43
C LEU A 9 12.77 14.68 32.77
N GLY A 10 11.58 14.17 33.10
CA GLY A 10 11.29 13.46 34.36
C GLY A 10 11.84 12.03 34.42
N ASP A 11 12.16 11.44 33.27
CA ASP A 11 13.18 10.39 33.15
C ASP A 11 14.26 11.00 32.26
N THR A 12 15.52 10.92 32.66
CA THR A 12 16.59 11.72 32.04
C THR A 12 16.57 11.46 30.52
N PRO A 13 16.41 12.46 29.63
CA PRO A 13 16.38 12.25 28.18
C PRO A 13 17.64 11.52 27.69
N ALA A 14 18.75 11.75 28.40
CA ALA A 14 20.00 11.01 28.27
C ALA A 14 19.82 9.50 28.47
N ARG A 15 19.05 9.07 29.48
CA ARG A 15 18.75 7.66 29.75
C ARG A 15 17.92 7.02 28.64
N THR A 16 16.92 7.75 28.11
CA THR A 16 16.15 7.30 26.95
C THR A 16 17.02 7.19 25.71
N LEU A 17 17.91 8.15 25.47
CA LEU A 17 18.85 8.11 24.36
C LEU A 17 19.77 6.89 24.44
N VAL A 18 20.35 6.62 25.62
CA VAL A 18 21.18 5.42 25.86
C VAL A 18 20.39 4.14 25.62
N LYS A 19 19.14 4.06 26.11
CA LYS A 19 18.28 2.90 25.88
C LYS A 19 17.99 2.70 24.39
N LEU A 20 17.68 3.76 23.66
CA LEU A 20 17.44 3.70 22.22
C LEU A 20 18.70 3.27 21.47
N LEU A 21 19.88 3.75 21.87
CA LEU A 21 21.16 3.40 21.26
C LEU A 21 21.51 1.92 21.49
N LEU A 22 21.27 1.41 22.70
CA LEU A 22 21.44 -0.01 23.01
C LEU A 22 20.46 -0.88 22.21
N VAL A 23 19.19 -0.48 22.15
CA VAL A 23 18.16 -1.22 21.39
C VAL A 23 18.45 -1.19 19.89
N SER A 24 18.85 -0.04 19.33
CA SER A 24 19.18 0.08 17.91
C SER A 24 20.40 -0.74 17.53
N LEU A 25 21.39 -0.86 18.42
CA LEU A 25 22.54 -1.74 18.24
C LEU A 25 22.13 -3.21 18.18
N VAL A 26 21.28 -3.66 19.12
CA VAL A 26 20.76 -5.04 19.13
C VAL A 26 19.95 -5.33 17.88
N VAL A 27 19.04 -4.43 17.50
CA VAL A 27 18.22 -4.58 16.28
C VAL A 27 19.10 -4.58 15.03
N GLY A 28 20.11 -3.70 14.96
CA GLY A 28 21.09 -3.67 13.87
C GLY A 28 21.87 -4.98 13.75
N PHE A 29 22.32 -5.54 14.88
CA PHE A 29 23.00 -6.83 14.91
C PHE A 29 22.09 -7.97 14.44
N VAL A 30 20.83 -8.00 14.91
CA VAL A 30 19.85 -9.01 14.48
C VAL A 30 19.57 -8.89 12.98
N MET A 31 19.39 -7.68 12.45
CA MET A 31 19.21 -7.45 11.01
C MET A 31 20.42 -7.96 10.21
N ALA A 32 21.64 -7.65 10.65
CA ALA A 32 22.86 -8.12 10.01
C ALA A 32 23.02 -9.65 10.07
N PHE A 33 22.66 -10.26 11.20
CA PHE A 33 22.70 -11.72 11.37
C PHE A 33 21.66 -12.44 10.47
N LEU A 34 20.47 -11.85 10.33
CA LEU A 34 19.43 -12.37 9.45
C LEU A 34 19.67 -12.02 7.97
N GLY A 35 20.63 -11.14 7.66
CA GLY A 35 20.90 -10.65 6.31
C GLY A 35 19.79 -9.78 5.73
N ILE A 36 18.94 -9.19 6.58
CA ILE A 36 17.81 -8.36 6.16
C ILE A 36 18.24 -6.90 6.27
N PHE A 37 18.32 -6.19 5.15
CA PHE A 37 18.70 -4.78 5.16
C PHE A 37 17.47 -3.88 5.07
N PRO A 38 17.46 -2.73 5.76
CA PRO A 38 16.37 -1.75 5.65
C PRO A 38 16.10 -1.29 4.22
N ALA A 39 17.14 -1.23 3.38
CA ALA A 39 17.04 -0.88 1.97
C ALA A 39 16.20 -1.89 1.16
N ASP A 40 16.21 -3.17 1.55
CA ASP A 40 15.46 -4.22 0.86
C ASP A 40 13.94 -4.02 0.97
N ILE A 41 13.49 -3.37 2.05
CA ILE A 41 12.08 -3.04 2.27
C ILE A 41 11.63 -1.98 1.25
N LEU A 42 12.45 -0.95 1.05
CA LEU A 42 12.18 0.12 0.09
C LEU A 42 12.21 -0.43 -1.35
N ASP A 43 13.21 -1.23 -1.67
CA ASP A 43 13.33 -1.86 -2.97
C ASP A 43 12.22 -2.89 -3.23
N GLY A 44 11.82 -3.63 -2.20
CA GLY A 44 10.68 -4.54 -2.24
C GLY A 44 9.39 -3.81 -2.54
N LEU A 45 9.16 -2.67 -1.90
CA LEU A 45 7.98 -1.83 -2.15
C LEU A 45 7.98 -1.26 -3.58
N HIS A 46 9.12 -0.74 -4.04
CA HIS A 46 9.26 -0.22 -5.40
C HIS A 46 9.01 -1.30 -6.46
N ARG A 47 9.62 -2.48 -6.30
CA ARG A 47 9.40 -3.63 -7.20
C ARG A 47 7.97 -4.15 -7.14
N PHE A 48 7.33 -4.11 -5.97
CA PHE A 48 5.92 -4.49 -5.82
C PHE A 48 5.02 -3.56 -6.64
N PHE A 49 5.18 -2.24 -6.51
CA PHE A 49 4.38 -1.28 -7.29
C PHE A 49 4.66 -1.38 -8.80
N LEU A 50 5.92 -1.50 -9.22
CA LEU A 50 6.28 -1.72 -10.62
C LEU A 50 5.67 -3.02 -11.15
N GLY A 51 5.81 -4.13 -10.42
CA GLY A 51 5.26 -5.42 -10.80
C GLY A 51 3.73 -5.41 -10.86
N LEU A 52 3.07 -4.73 -9.92
CA LEU A 52 1.63 -4.53 -9.91
C LEU A 52 1.17 -3.67 -11.09
N TRP A 53 1.94 -2.66 -11.48
CA TRP A 53 1.64 -1.84 -12.65
C TRP A 53 1.72 -2.66 -13.94
N TYR A 54 2.84 -3.35 -14.20
CA TYR A 54 2.99 -4.12 -15.44
C TYR A 54 2.01 -5.29 -15.52
N ARG A 55 1.87 -6.09 -14.45
CA ARG A 55 1.00 -7.28 -14.46
C ARG A 55 -0.47 -6.94 -14.22
N GLY A 56 -0.75 -5.95 -13.38
CA GLY A 56 -2.10 -5.53 -13.05
C GLY A 56 -2.80 -4.88 -14.24
N PHE A 57 -2.10 -4.05 -15.02
CA PHE A 57 -2.70 -3.49 -16.24
C PHE A 57 -2.97 -4.55 -17.31
N GLU A 58 -2.13 -5.58 -17.41
CA GLU A 58 -2.38 -6.71 -18.31
C GLU A 58 -3.63 -7.51 -17.89
N ALA A 59 -3.79 -7.80 -16.60
CA ALA A 59 -5.00 -8.43 -16.06
C ALA A 59 -6.25 -7.54 -16.24
N LEU A 60 -6.13 -6.22 -16.06
CA LEU A 60 -7.20 -5.27 -16.35
C LEU A 60 -7.61 -5.30 -17.84
N GLY A 61 -6.67 -5.53 -18.76
CA GLY A 61 -6.96 -5.73 -20.18
C GLY A 61 -7.95 -6.88 -20.43
N GLU A 62 -7.81 -7.99 -19.72
CA GLU A 62 -8.76 -9.10 -19.83
C GLU A 62 -10.13 -8.75 -19.25
N VAL A 63 -10.17 -8.01 -18.13
CA VAL A 63 -11.43 -7.50 -17.55
C VAL A 63 -12.17 -6.62 -18.55
N TRP A 64 -11.47 -5.72 -19.25
CA TRP A 64 -12.07 -4.91 -20.30
C TRP A 64 -12.61 -5.74 -21.47
N ARG A 65 -11.92 -6.83 -21.85
CA ARG A 65 -12.39 -7.76 -22.88
C ARG A 65 -13.69 -8.46 -22.47
N TYR A 66 -13.77 -8.99 -21.25
CA TYR A 66 -15.02 -9.59 -20.75
C TYR A 66 -16.13 -8.57 -20.58
N LEU A 67 -15.82 -7.35 -20.13
CA LEU A 67 -16.78 -6.26 -20.04
C LEU A 67 -17.34 -5.89 -21.41
N ALA A 68 -16.49 -5.78 -22.44
CA ALA A 68 -16.90 -5.49 -23.81
C ALA A 68 -17.77 -6.61 -24.40
N LEU A 69 -17.44 -7.88 -24.13
CA LEU A 69 -18.26 -9.04 -24.52
C LEU A 69 -19.65 -8.98 -23.87
N GLY A 70 -19.72 -8.72 -22.56
CA GLY A 70 -20.98 -8.54 -21.86
C GLY A 70 -21.77 -7.34 -22.40
N ALA A 71 -21.09 -6.21 -22.62
CA ALA A 71 -21.68 -4.99 -23.15
C ALA A 71 -22.31 -5.20 -24.54
N THR A 72 -21.74 -6.09 -25.36
CA THR A 72 -22.29 -6.43 -26.69
C THR A 72 -23.70 -7.01 -26.59
N VAL A 73 -24.04 -7.71 -25.51
CA VAL A 73 -25.37 -8.28 -25.28
C VAL A 73 -26.25 -7.35 -24.44
N VAL A 74 -25.68 -6.79 -23.36
CA VAL A 74 -26.43 -5.96 -22.40
C VAL A 74 -26.88 -4.65 -23.03
N ILE A 75 -26.06 -4.00 -23.84
CA ILE A 75 -26.41 -2.69 -24.45
C ILE A 75 -27.63 -2.83 -25.38
N PRO A 76 -27.68 -3.77 -26.36
CA PRO A 76 -28.85 -3.95 -27.20
C PRO A 76 -30.12 -4.29 -26.40
N VAL A 77 -30.02 -5.22 -25.45
CA VAL A 77 -31.16 -5.61 -24.60
C VAL A 77 -31.69 -4.40 -23.83
N PHE A 78 -30.79 -3.63 -23.22
CA PHE A 78 -31.14 -2.42 -22.50
C PHE A 78 -31.84 -1.40 -23.40
N ILE A 79 -31.34 -1.17 -24.61
CA ILE A 79 -31.95 -0.24 -25.58
C ILE A 79 -33.38 -0.68 -25.95
N ILE A 80 -33.59 -1.97 -26.24
CA ILE A 80 -34.91 -2.50 -26.60
C ILE A 80 -35.88 -2.31 -25.43
N LEU A 81 -35.49 -2.72 -24.23
CA LEU A 81 -36.31 -2.55 -23.03
C LEU A 81 -36.61 -1.07 -22.75
N ARG A 82 -35.62 -0.19 -22.93
CA ARG A 82 -35.76 1.26 -22.76
C ARG A 82 -36.78 1.83 -23.74
N ILE A 83 -36.73 1.46 -25.02
CA ILE A 83 -37.66 1.95 -26.05
C ILE A 83 -39.09 1.47 -25.77
N ILE A 84 -39.27 0.22 -25.36
CA ILE A 84 -40.59 -0.33 -25.01
C ILE A 84 -41.14 0.38 -23.77
N SER A 85 -40.32 0.61 -22.75
CA SER A 85 -40.72 1.32 -21.53
C SER A 85 -41.05 2.79 -21.77
N TYR A 86 -40.50 3.43 -22.80
CA TYR A 86 -40.73 4.86 -23.08
C TYR A 86 -42.09 5.13 -23.76
N ARG A 87 -42.78 4.09 -24.26
CA ARG A 87 -44.11 4.20 -24.90
C ARG A 87 -45.29 4.00 -23.94
N ARG A 88 -45.05 3.92 -22.63
CA ARG A 88 -46.07 3.86 -21.59
C ARG A 88 -46.07 5.15 -20.78
#